data_AF-A0AAV2NZX8-F1
#
_entry.id   AF-A0AAV2NZX8-F1
#
_cell.length_a   1.000
_cell.length_b   1.000
_cell.length_c   1.000
_cell.angle_alpha   90.00
_cell.angle_beta   90.00
_cell.angle_gamma   90.00
#
_symmetry.space_group_name_H-M   'P 1'
#
loop_
_entity.id
_entity.type
_entity.pdbx_description
1 polymer ?
#
loop_
_entity_poly.entity_id
_entity_poly.type
_entity_poly.pdbx_seq_one_letter_code
_entity_poly.pdbx_strand_id
1 'polypeptide(L)'
;MIKDQDYSASSAMHDNYELYRANIAVAWGLYGIRLLNSSKKGLQCESDKSCEANNTKSESSAKFEEGLMKPLIFVDLEKALENIEVPNTYVSSLDDAKIVFANVLKWFNTAKTFYTVEKDFTICVEITVNISTAYKYYADFVGNISEQIKITKERIKVLEYAVSIVSLPRCDTLEKYQSCRYLYFHIAIAYSTLLDMTSEEFYEAKEITDEMRMETKRLVKSIFDNFQLYSKHT
;
A
#
# COMPACT_ATOMS: atom_id res chain seq x y z
N MET A 1 2.76 -43.66 18.62
CA MET A 1 3.36 -43.85 17.28
C MET A 1 2.37 -43.62 16.14
N ILE A 2 1.24 -44.34 16.01
CA ILE A 2 0.25 -44.05 14.93
C ILE A 2 -0.54 -42.75 15.19
N LYS A 3 -0.90 -42.44 16.46
CA LYS A 3 -1.61 -41.19 16.82
C LYS A 3 -0.77 -39.92 16.62
N ASP A 4 0.54 -40.01 16.78
CA ASP A 4 1.45 -38.85 16.66
C ASP A 4 1.67 -38.45 15.20
N GLN A 5 1.61 -39.43 14.30
CA GLN A 5 1.76 -39.23 12.86
C GLN A 5 0.50 -38.60 12.23
N ASP A 6 -0.69 -38.96 12.72
CA ASP A 6 -1.97 -38.41 12.28
C ASP A 6 -2.18 -36.95 12.78
N TYR A 7 -1.76 -36.68 14.02
CA TYR A 7 -1.78 -35.32 14.58
C TYR A 7 -0.80 -34.38 13.86
N SER A 8 0.39 -34.86 13.52
CA SER A 8 1.39 -34.11 12.75
C SER A 8 0.90 -33.79 11.33
N ALA A 9 0.24 -34.74 10.65
CA ALA A 9 -0.34 -34.52 9.32
C ALA A 9 -1.50 -33.50 9.35
N SER A 10 -2.39 -33.58 10.34
CA SER A 10 -3.50 -32.64 10.51
C SER A 10 -3.02 -31.22 10.83
N SER A 11 -1.97 -31.07 11.65
CA SER A 11 -1.36 -29.77 11.96
C SER A 11 -0.72 -29.14 10.73
N ALA A 12 0.04 -29.92 9.94
CA ALA A 12 0.68 -29.43 8.72
C ALA A 12 -0.34 -28.97 7.66
N MET A 13 -1.47 -29.67 7.53
CA MET A 13 -2.56 -29.26 6.64
C MET A 13 -3.20 -27.93 7.06
N HIS A 14 -3.38 -27.72 8.37
CA HIS A 14 -3.90 -26.45 8.90
C HIS A 14 -2.92 -25.29 8.68
N ASP A 15 -1.63 -25.50 8.93
CA ASP A 15 -0.59 -24.49 8.71
C ASP A 15 -0.48 -24.08 7.24
N ASN A 16 -0.61 -25.04 6.33
CA ASN A 16 -0.63 -24.78 4.88
C ASN A 16 -1.88 -23.98 4.48
N TYR A 17 -3.06 -24.31 5.02
CA TYR A 17 -4.27 -23.56 4.76
C TYR A 17 -4.15 -22.09 5.17
N GLU A 18 -3.67 -21.82 6.38
CA GLU A 18 -3.47 -20.45 6.85
C GLU A 18 -2.41 -19.69 6.03
N LEU A 19 -1.36 -20.39 5.57
CA LEU A 19 -0.38 -19.83 4.65
C LEU A 19 -1.02 -19.39 3.32
N TYR A 20 -1.79 -20.29 2.69
CA TYR A 20 -2.47 -19.96 1.42
C TYR A 20 -3.48 -18.82 1.60
N ARG A 21 -4.23 -18.84 2.70
CA ARG A 21 -5.18 -17.77 3.03
C ARG A 21 -4.47 -16.42 3.20
N ALA A 22 -3.32 -16.39 3.88
CA ALA A 22 -2.52 -15.18 4.03
C ALA A 22 -1.95 -14.69 2.68
N ASN A 23 -1.45 -15.59 1.84
CA ASN A 23 -0.96 -15.25 0.50
C ASN A 23 -2.06 -14.67 -0.41
N ILE A 24 -3.26 -15.26 -0.38
CA ILE A 24 -4.42 -14.75 -1.11
C ILE A 24 -4.78 -13.35 -0.62
N ALA A 25 -4.76 -13.11 0.69
CA ALA A 25 -5.00 -11.80 1.26
C ALA A 25 -3.95 -10.76 0.81
N VAL A 26 -2.66 -11.12 0.78
CA VAL A 26 -1.61 -10.26 0.22
C VAL A 26 -1.88 -9.94 -1.25
N ALA A 27 -2.25 -10.94 -2.06
CA ALA A 27 -2.55 -10.76 -3.47
C ALA A 27 -3.72 -9.78 -3.70
N TRP A 28 -4.79 -9.88 -2.91
CA TRP A 28 -5.92 -8.95 -2.97
C TRP A 28 -5.56 -7.53 -2.55
N GLY A 29 -4.75 -7.38 -1.48
CA GLY A 29 -4.24 -6.07 -1.06
C GLY A 29 -3.39 -5.41 -2.16
N LEU A 30 -2.50 -6.18 -2.78
CA LEU A 30 -1.67 -5.69 -3.91
C LEU A 30 -2.49 -5.35 -5.14
N TYR A 31 -3.54 -6.13 -5.45
CA TYR A 31 -4.47 -5.81 -6.53
C TYR A 31 -5.15 -4.46 -6.30
N GLY A 32 -5.70 -4.22 -5.10
CA GLY A 32 -6.33 -2.94 -4.78
C GLY A 32 -5.36 -1.75 -4.84
N ILE A 33 -4.11 -1.91 -4.42
CA ILE A 33 -3.06 -0.88 -4.59
C ILE A 33 -2.83 -0.56 -6.07
N ARG A 34 -2.71 -1.60 -6.91
CA ARG A 34 -2.50 -1.43 -8.36
C ARG A 34 -3.72 -0.76 -9.01
N LEU A 35 -4.92 -1.10 -8.55
CA LEU A 35 -6.16 -0.49 -9.02
C LEU A 35 -6.21 1.01 -8.70
N LEU A 36 -5.91 1.40 -7.46
CA LEU A 36 -5.82 2.82 -7.07
C LEU A 36 -4.78 3.58 -7.92
N ASN A 37 -3.58 3.03 -8.06
CA ASN A 37 -2.50 3.67 -8.81
C ASN A 37 -2.82 3.83 -10.31
N SER A 38 -3.39 2.80 -10.94
CA SER A 38 -3.74 2.86 -12.35
C SER A 38 -4.90 3.81 -12.62
N SER A 39 -5.84 3.93 -11.68
CA SER A 39 -6.99 4.82 -11.82
C SER A 39 -6.60 6.31 -11.70
N LYS A 40 -5.58 6.62 -10.89
CA LYS A 40 -4.97 7.97 -10.84
C LYS A 40 -4.49 8.45 -12.22
N LYS A 41 -3.86 7.57 -13.00
CA LYS A 41 -3.32 7.93 -14.32
C LYS A 41 -4.40 8.33 -15.33
N GLY A 42 -5.62 7.79 -15.19
CA GLY A 42 -6.76 8.19 -16.00
C GLY A 42 -7.22 9.63 -15.69
N LEU A 43 -7.29 9.99 -14.41
CA LEU A 43 -7.74 11.31 -13.96
C LEU A 43 -6.78 12.45 -14.37
N GLN A 44 -5.46 12.22 -14.32
CA GLN A 44 -4.46 13.23 -14.74
C GLN A 44 -4.46 13.48 -16.26
N CYS A 45 -4.83 12.49 -17.09
CA CYS A 45 -4.96 12.68 -18.54
C CYS A 45 -6.19 13.50 -18.95
N GLU A 46 -7.24 13.57 -18.11
CA GLU A 46 -8.44 14.35 -18.41
C GLU A 46 -8.31 15.84 -18.02
N SER A 47 -7.46 16.16 -17.03
CA SER A 47 -7.20 17.54 -16.59
C SER A 47 -6.22 18.31 -17.48
N ASP A 48 -5.29 17.61 -18.14
CA ASP A 48 -4.27 18.22 -19.02
C ASP A 48 -4.78 18.32 -20.47
N LYS A 49 -5.73 19.23 -20.72
CA LYS A 49 -6.10 19.65 -22.10
C LYS A 49 -5.03 20.55 -22.74
N SER A 50 -3.75 20.19 -22.63
CA SER A 50 -2.68 20.73 -23.48
C SER A 50 -1.79 19.64 -24.09
N CYS A 51 -2.13 18.35 -23.95
CA CYS A 51 -1.52 17.30 -24.76
C CYS A 51 -2.24 17.23 -26.10
N GLU A 52 -1.94 18.18 -26.99
CA GLU A 52 -2.41 18.14 -28.37
C GLU A 52 -1.75 16.95 -29.09
N ALA A 53 -2.60 16.02 -29.52
CA ALA A 53 -2.42 15.03 -30.56
C ALA A 53 -1.26 14.02 -30.43
N ASN A 54 -1.59 12.86 -29.86
CA ASN A 54 -1.63 11.67 -30.72
C ASN A 54 -3.00 11.01 -30.54
N ASN A 55 -3.89 11.30 -31.48
CA ASN A 55 -5.09 10.51 -31.75
C ASN A 55 -4.66 9.11 -32.22
N THR A 56 -4.14 8.28 -31.34
CA THR A 56 -4.39 6.85 -31.43
C THR A 56 -5.66 6.61 -30.65
N LYS A 57 -6.78 6.75 -31.37
CA LYS A 57 -8.00 6.02 -31.07
C LYS A 57 -7.57 4.58 -30.80
N SER A 58 -7.43 4.21 -29.53
CA SER A 58 -7.24 2.81 -29.15
C SER A 58 -8.59 2.17 -29.41
N GLU A 59 -8.78 1.72 -30.65
CA GLU A 59 -9.71 0.65 -30.96
C GLU A 59 -9.18 -0.62 -30.28
N SER A 60 -9.29 -0.66 -28.96
CA SER A 60 -9.53 -1.91 -28.26
C SER A 60 -11.02 -1.97 -27.92
N SER A 61 -11.86 -1.74 -28.93
CA SER A 61 -12.98 -2.66 -29.14
C SER A 61 -12.33 -3.97 -29.55
N ALA A 62 -11.77 -4.69 -28.57
CA ALA A 62 -11.60 -6.10 -28.73
C ALA A 62 -13.02 -6.62 -28.85
N LYS A 63 -13.48 -6.78 -30.10
CA LYS A 63 -14.54 -7.71 -30.42
C LYS A 63 -14.08 -9.01 -29.76
N PHE A 64 -14.66 -9.32 -28.61
CA PHE A 64 -14.52 -10.63 -28.00
C PHE A 64 -14.97 -11.61 -29.10
N GLU A 65 -14.02 -12.31 -29.71
CA GLU A 65 -14.36 -13.45 -30.55
C GLU A 65 -15.11 -14.42 -29.65
N GLU A 66 -16.40 -14.53 -29.90
CA GLU A 66 -17.40 -15.30 -29.18
C GLU A 66 -17.18 -16.83 -29.28
N GLY A 67 -15.96 -17.26 -29.62
CA GLY A 67 -15.65 -18.63 -30.04
C GLY A 67 -14.56 -19.37 -29.27
N LEU A 68 -13.81 -18.75 -28.35
CA LEU A 68 -12.64 -19.42 -27.73
C LEU A 68 -12.46 -19.25 -26.21
N MET A 69 -13.49 -18.84 -25.47
CA MET A 69 -13.57 -19.11 -24.03
C MET A 69 -14.63 -20.17 -23.79
N LYS A 70 -14.24 -21.45 -23.76
CA LYS A 70 -14.97 -22.37 -22.88
C LYS A 70 -14.75 -21.82 -21.47
N PRO A 71 -15.79 -21.36 -20.76
CA PRO A 71 -15.60 -20.91 -19.40
C PRO A 71 -15.10 -22.11 -18.61
N LEU A 72 -13.91 -21.98 -18.01
CA LEU A 72 -13.50 -22.84 -16.91
C LEU A 72 -14.41 -22.43 -15.74
N ILE A 73 -15.62 -22.96 -15.73
CA ILE A 73 -16.62 -22.69 -14.69
C ILE A 73 -16.14 -23.40 -13.42
N PHE A 74 -15.32 -22.71 -12.64
CA PHE A 74 -15.14 -23.03 -11.24
C PHE A 74 -16.36 -22.46 -10.50
N VAL A 75 -17.46 -23.24 -10.45
CA VAL A 75 -18.73 -22.84 -9.82
C VAL A 75 -18.52 -22.37 -8.37
N ASP A 76 -17.53 -22.92 -7.67
CA ASP A 76 -17.19 -22.54 -6.30
C ASP A 76 -16.32 -21.27 -6.22
N LEU A 77 -15.55 -20.94 -7.26
CA LEU A 77 -14.75 -19.73 -7.30
C LEU A 77 -15.63 -18.50 -7.52
N GLU A 78 -16.66 -18.60 -8.37
CA GLU A 78 -17.59 -17.51 -8.65
C GLU A 78 -18.38 -17.07 -7.40
N LYS A 79 -18.82 -18.04 -6.59
CA LYS A 79 -19.42 -17.80 -5.26
C LYS A 79 -18.44 -17.26 -4.22
N ALA A 80 -17.17 -17.67 -4.29
CA ALA A 80 -16.12 -17.09 -3.47
C ALA A 80 -15.76 -15.67 -3.91
N LEU A 81 -15.92 -15.37 -5.21
CA LEU A 81 -15.68 -14.07 -5.83
C LEU A 81 -16.86 -13.10 -5.63
N GLU A 82 -18.09 -13.56 -5.39
CA GLU A 82 -19.26 -12.72 -5.03
C GLU A 82 -19.03 -11.89 -3.75
N ASN A 83 -18.11 -12.33 -2.88
CA ASN A 83 -17.71 -11.60 -1.67
C ASN A 83 -16.44 -10.74 -1.87
N ILE A 84 -15.95 -10.58 -3.10
CA ILE A 84 -14.81 -9.70 -3.38
C ILE A 84 -15.33 -8.28 -3.46
N GLU A 85 -15.06 -7.56 -2.39
CA GLU A 85 -15.46 -6.17 -2.24
C GLU A 85 -14.62 -5.22 -3.11
N VAL A 86 -13.53 -5.69 -3.75
CA VAL A 86 -12.68 -4.85 -4.63
C VAL A 86 -13.28 -4.81 -6.04
N PRO A 87 -13.70 -3.62 -6.55
CA PRO A 87 -14.24 -3.47 -7.90
C PRO A 87 -13.28 -3.99 -8.98
N ASN A 88 -13.85 -4.59 -10.03
CA ASN A 88 -13.10 -5.01 -11.22
C ASN A 88 -12.96 -3.88 -12.27
N THR A 89 -13.39 -2.67 -11.94
CA THR A 89 -13.37 -1.49 -12.81
C THR A 89 -12.49 -0.40 -12.22
N TYR A 90 -11.97 0.48 -13.08
CA TYR A 90 -11.21 1.65 -12.65
C TYR A 90 -12.00 2.50 -11.64
N VAL A 91 -11.27 3.07 -10.69
CA VAL A 91 -11.79 3.95 -9.65
C VAL A 91 -12.03 5.33 -10.24
N SER A 92 -13.30 5.66 -10.46
CA SER A 92 -13.71 6.93 -11.08
C SER A 92 -14.08 8.02 -10.07
N SER A 93 -14.28 7.67 -8.80
CA SER A 93 -14.71 8.61 -7.77
C SER A 93 -13.95 8.41 -6.45
N LEU A 94 -14.01 9.43 -5.58
CA LEU A 94 -13.49 9.32 -4.22
C LEU A 94 -14.20 8.22 -3.42
N ASP A 95 -15.50 8.01 -3.63
CA ASP A 95 -16.26 6.96 -2.95
C ASP A 95 -15.78 5.56 -3.35
N ASP A 96 -15.53 5.34 -4.65
CA ASP A 96 -14.92 4.10 -5.14
C ASP A 96 -13.52 3.91 -4.56
N ALA A 97 -12.72 4.98 -4.49
CA ALA A 97 -11.36 4.94 -3.95
C ALA A 97 -11.36 4.55 -2.48
N LYS A 98 -12.34 5.06 -1.71
CA LYS A 98 -12.53 4.75 -0.30
C LYS A 98 -12.90 3.30 -0.08
N ILE A 99 -13.77 2.73 -0.92
CA ILE A 99 -14.13 1.31 -0.88
C ILE A 99 -12.89 0.44 -1.15
N VAL A 100 -12.17 0.71 -2.24
CA VAL A 100 -10.93 -0.02 -2.58
C VAL A 100 -9.91 0.09 -1.45
N PHE A 101 -9.69 1.29 -0.93
CA PHE A 101 -8.75 1.53 0.17
C PHE A 101 -9.13 0.75 1.43
N ALA A 102 -10.40 0.76 1.84
CA ALA A 102 -10.88 0.01 3.00
C ALA A 102 -10.64 -1.50 2.82
N ASN A 103 -10.87 -2.04 1.62
CA ASN A 103 -10.63 -3.44 1.32
C ASN A 103 -9.15 -3.79 1.34
N VAL A 104 -8.29 -2.93 0.80
CA VAL A 104 -6.83 -3.09 0.88
C VAL A 104 -6.38 -3.20 2.34
N LEU A 105 -6.88 -2.33 3.22
CA LEU A 105 -6.58 -2.41 4.65
C LEU A 105 -7.10 -3.71 5.28
N LYS A 106 -8.33 -4.12 4.97
CA LYS A 106 -8.92 -5.39 5.44
C LYS A 106 -8.06 -6.59 5.05
N TRP A 107 -7.64 -6.66 3.79
CA TRP A 107 -6.82 -7.75 3.28
C TRP A 107 -5.43 -7.79 3.89
N PHE A 108 -4.75 -6.65 4.00
CA PHE A 108 -3.44 -6.61 4.66
C PHE A 108 -3.52 -6.88 6.16
N ASN A 109 -4.55 -6.42 6.85
CA ASN A 109 -4.77 -6.78 8.26
C ASN A 109 -5.02 -8.27 8.44
N THR A 110 -5.73 -8.91 7.50
CA THR A 110 -5.89 -10.37 7.47
C THR A 110 -4.55 -11.08 7.26
N ALA A 111 -3.71 -10.61 6.33
CA ALA A 111 -2.39 -11.19 6.13
C ALA A 111 -1.49 -11.03 7.37
N LYS A 112 -1.57 -9.90 8.09
CA LYS A 112 -0.80 -9.64 9.31
C LYS A 112 -1.16 -10.54 10.49
N THR A 113 -2.32 -11.19 10.51
CA THR A 113 -2.63 -12.18 11.54
C THR A 113 -1.78 -13.44 11.41
N PHE A 114 -1.30 -13.73 10.19
CA PHE A 114 -0.39 -14.84 9.92
C PHE A 114 1.07 -14.38 9.88
N TYR A 115 1.39 -13.37 9.07
CA TYR A 115 2.75 -12.83 8.91
C TYR A 115 3.09 -11.83 10.02
N THR A 116 3.32 -12.36 11.22
CA THR A 116 3.86 -11.59 12.33
C THR A 116 5.36 -11.35 12.13
N VAL A 117 5.91 -10.38 12.87
CA VAL A 117 7.35 -10.05 12.83
C VAL A 117 8.22 -11.26 13.18
N GLU A 118 7.73 -12.10 14.10
CA GLU A 118 8.40 -13.32 14.55
C GLU A 118 8.32 -14.43 13.52
N LYS A 119 7.23 -14.50 12.73
CA LYS A 119 7.03 -15.54 11.72
C LYS A 119 7.76 -15.22 10.44
N ASP A 120 7.58 -14.01 9.92
CA ASP A 120 8.25 -13.52 8.72
C ASP A 120 8.42 -12.00 8.79
N PHE A 121 9.62 -11.60 9.18
CA PHE A 121 10.00 -10.20 9.30
C PHE A 121 9.86 -9.46 7.97
N THR A 122 10.37 -10.05 6.89
CA THR A 122 10.45 -9.41 5.57
C THR A 122 9.05 -9.13 5.06
N ILE A 123 8.17 -10.14 5.07
CA ILE A 123 6.79 -10.01 4.60
C ILE A 123 6.00 -9.04 5.49
N CYS A 124 6.19 -9.07 6.81
CA CYS A 124 5.52 -8.14 7.72
C CYS A 124 5.91 -6.67 7.43
N VAL A 125 7.18 -6.39 7.13
CA VAL A 125 7.65 -5.07 6.71
C VAL A 125 7.05 -4.70 5.35
N GLU A 126 7.08 -5.61 4.38
CA GLU A 126 6.53 -5.39 3.04
C GLU A 126 5.04 -5.04 3.07
N ILE A 127 4.24 -5.81 3.82
CA ILE A 127 2.82 -5.53 4.03
C ILE A 127 2.61 -4.13 4.61
N THR A 128 3.43 -3.72 5.58
CA THR A 128 3.28 -2.41 6.21
C THR A 128 3.66 -1.27 5.24
N VAL A 129 4.70 -1.44 4.44
CA VAL A 129 5.04 -0.49 3.38
C VAL A 129 3.95 -0.42 2.30
N ASN A 130 3.34 -1.57 1.95
CA ASN A 130 2.21 -1.63 1.03
C ASN A 130 0.98 -0.91 1.59
N ILE A 131 0.64 -1.07 2.87
CA ILE A 131 -0.41 -0.27 3.52
C ILE A 131 -0.11 1.24 3.36
N SER A 132 1.12 1.68 3.67
CA SER A 132 1.50 3.08 3.48
C SER A 132 1.37 3.54 2.01
N THR A 133 1.69 2.65 1.07
CA THR A 133 1.52 2.92 -0.37
C THR A 133 0.04 3.07 -0.75
N ALA A 134 -0.86 2.31 -0.13
CA ALA A 134 -2.30 2.48 -0.30
C ALA A 134 -2.77 3.85 0.22
N TYR A 135 -2.29 4.30 1.39
CA TYR A 135 -2.58 5.65 1.91
C TYR A 135 -2.12 6.73 0.94
N LYS A 136 -0.91 6.58 0.37
CA LYS A 136 -0.37 7.51 -0.63
C LYS A 136 -1.31 7.63 -1.83
N TYR A 137 -1.73 6.51 -2.43
CA TYR A 137 -2.61 6.56 -3.60
C TYR A 137 -4.03 7.00 -3.26
N TYR A 138 -4.54 6.68 -2.07
CA TYR A 138 -5.85 7.16 -1.64
C TYR A 138 -5.87 8.69 -1.44
N ALA A 139 -4.79 9.27 -0.90
CA ALA A 139 -4.68 10.72 -0.75
C ALA A 139 -4.82 11.46 -2.10
N ASP A 140 -4.35 10.85 -3.20
CA ASP A 140 -4.44 11.46 -4.54
C ASP A 140 -5.89 11.64 -5.04
N PHE A 141 -6.87 10.90 -4.50
CA PHE A 141 -8.29 11.06 -4.83
C PHE A 141 -8.98 12.14 -3.99
N VAL A 142 -8.33 12.63 -2.95
CA VAL A 142 -8.90 13.61 -2.03
C VAL A 142 -8.55 15.01 -2.53
N GLY A 143 -9.56 15.80 -2.90
CA GLY A 143 -9.33 17.11 -3.53
C GLY A 143 -8.82 18.22 -2.59
N ASN A 144 -8.93 18.06 -1.27
CA ASN A 144 -8.54 19.08 -0.30
C ASN A 144 -7.18 18.77 0.36
N ILE A 145 -6.24 19.71 0.27
CA ILE A 145 -4.90 19.63 0.87
C ILE A 145 -4.93 19.30 2.37
N SER A 146 -5.86 19.88 3.13
CA SER A 146 -5.98 19.62 4.59
C SER A 146 -6.33 18.17 4.89
N GLU A 147 -7.15 17.54 4.05
CA GLU A 147 -7.49 16.13 4.18
C GLU A 147 -6.36 15.23 3.69
N GLN A 148 -5.67 15.60 2.60
CA GLN A 148 -4.45 14.91 2.15
C GLN A 148 -3.36 14.91 3.24
N ILE A 149 -3.18 16.03 3.95
CA ILE A 149 -2.25 16.16 5.08
C ILE A 149 -2.65 15.19 6.20
N LYS A 150 -3.94 15.10 6.55
CA LYS A 150 -4.43 14.13 7.57
C LYS A 150 -4.12 12.70 7.16
N ILE A 151 -4.40 12.33 5.92
CA ILE A 151 -4.12 10.99 5.37
C ILE A 151 -2.62 10.70 5.37
N THR A 152 -1.80 11.68 5.01
CA THR A 152 -0.33 11.56 5.02
C THR A 152 0.22 11.43 6.45
N LYS A 153 -0.37 12.10 7.43
CA LYS A 153 -0.03 11.89 8.85
C LYS A 153 -0.37 10.48 9.31
N GLU A 154 -1.53 9.93 8.93
CA GLU A 154 -1.87 8.53 9.21
C GLU A 154 -0.90 7.54 8.53
N ARG A 155 -0.51 7.81 7.27
CA ARG A 155 0.53 7.05 6.57
C ARG A 155 1.85 7.03 7.35
N ILE A 156 2.28 8.19 7.86
CA ILE A 156 3.51 8.31 8.65
C ILE A 156 3.41 7.48 9.93
N LYS A 157 2.30 7.54 10.67
CA LYS A 157 2.09 6.72 11.89
C LYS A 157 2.26 5.23 11.62
N VAL A 158 1.73 4.74 10.50
CA VAL A 158 1.88 3.33 10.09
C VAL A 158 3.36 2.97 9.87
N LEU A 159 4.13 3.86 9.24
CA LEU A 159 5.56 3.66 8.99
C LEU A 159 6.40 3.81 10.25
N GLU A 160 6.09 4.77 11.12
CA GLU A 160 6.76 4.95 12.42
C GLU A 160 6.59 3.71 13.30
N TYR A 161 5.39 3.12 13.30
CA TYR A 161 5.14 1.86 14.00
C TYR A 161 6.00 0.71 13.44
N ALA A 162 6.17 0.63 12.12
CA ALA A 162 7.10 -0.35 11.55
C ALA A 162 8.55 -0.06 11.95
N VAL A 163 8.98 1.19 11.95
CA VAL A 163 10.34 1.58 12.35
C VAL A 163 10.60 1.21 13.82
N SER A 164 9.61 1.38 14.71
CA SER A 164 9.75 1.02 16.13
C SER A 164 9.85 -0.49 16.35
N ILE A 165 9.29 -1.30 15.44
CA ILE A 165 9.43 -2.76 15.46
C ILE A 165 10.80 -3.20 14.92
N VAL A 166 11.32 -2.46 13.93
CA VAL A 166 12.49 -2.84 13.13
C VAL A 166 13.82 -2.41 13.77
N SER A 167 13.81 -1.48 14.72
CA SER A 167 15.04 -0.88 15.25
C SER A 167 15.88 -1.84 16.13
N LEU A 168 16.97 -2.35 15.51
CA LEU A 168 18.36 -2.52 16.02
C LEU A 168 18.92 -3.89 16.52
N PRO A 169 18.17 -4.92 16.93
CA PRO A 169 18.75 -6.27 17.11
C PRO A 169 18.31 -7.32 16.08
N ARG A 170 17.34 -6.99 15.20
CA ARG A 170 16.62 -7.99 14.36
C ARG A 170 17.05 -8.04 12.88
N CYS A 171 17.82 -7.07 12.37
CA CYS A 171 18.33 -7.10 10.98
C CYS A 171 19.66 -7.89 10.94
N ASP A 172 19.62 -9.18 11.29
CA ASP A 172 20.77 -10.10 11.36
C ASP A 172 21.12 -10.74 10.00
N THR A 173 20.20 -10.70 9.04
CA THR A 173 20.39 -11.18 7.67
C THR A 173 20.39 -10.02 6.67
N LEU A 174 21.03 -10.24 5.51
CA LEU A 174 21.04 -9.28 4.40
C LEU A 174 19.63 -8.92 3.92
N GLU A 175 18.74 -9.91 3.85
CA GLU A 175 17.35 -9.73 3.43
C GLU A 175 16.58 -8.80 4.37
N LYS A 176 16.61 -9.08 5.68
CA LYS A 176 15.97 -8.22 6.68
C LYS A 176 16.55 -6.82 6.61
N TYR A 177 17.87 -6.68 6.49
CA TYR A 177 18.51 -5.38 6.32
C TYR A 177 18.02 -4.62 5.08
N GLN A 178 17.83 -5.29 3.93
CA GLN A 178 17.23 -4.68 2.74
C GLN A 178 15.81 -4.21 3.01
N SER A 179 14.99 -4.98 3.72
CA SER A 179 13.65 -4.55 4.16
C SER A 179 13.71 -3.34 5.11
N CYS A 180 14.66 -3.34 6.06
CA CYS A 180 14.91 -2.23 6.98
C CYS A 180 15.24 -0.94 6.17
N ARG A 181 16.14 -1.03 5.18
CA ARG A 181 16.47 0.09 4.28
C ARG A 181 15.28 0.57 3.46
N TYR A 182 14.53 -0.36 2.87
CA TYR A 182 13.35 -0.03 2.08
C TYR A 182 12.32 0.74 2.93
N LEU A 183 12.10 0.32 4.18
CA LEU A 183 11.26 1.03 5.12
C LEU A 183 11.76 2.45 5.42
N TYR A 184 13.07 2.63 5.69
CA TYR A 184 13.65 3.95 5.95
C TYR A 184 13.52 4.90 4.76
N PHE A 185 13.66 4.39 3.54
CA PHE A 185 13.39 5.16 2.33
C PHE A 185 11.92 5.60 2.29
N HIS A 186 10.98 4.68 2.50
CA HIS A 186 9.55 4.98 2.43
C HIS A 186 9.06 6.00 3.47
N ILE A 187 9.59 5.95 4.69
CA ILE A 187 9.25 6.93 5.75
C ILE A 187 9.89 8.30 5.48
N ALA A 188 11.13 8.34 4.96
CA ALA A 188 11.76 9.60 4.56
C ALA A 188 10.96 10.29 3.44
N ILE A 189 10.51 9.52 2.43
CA ILE A 189 9.62 10.03 1.38
C ILE A 189 8.28 10.51 1.96
N ALA A 190 7.68 9.79 2.92
CA ALA A 190 6.42 10.22 3.54
C ALA A 190 6.56 11.55 4.30
N TYR A 191 7.62 11.74 5.07
CA TYR A 191 7.88 13.03 5.73
C TYR A 191 8.18 14.14 4.73
N SER A 192 8.88 13.83 3.63
CA SER A 192 9.16 14.81 2.56
C SER A 192 7.86 15.26 1.90
N THR A 193 6.97 14.32 1.56
CA THR A 193 5.63 14.64 1.03
C THR A 193 4.82 15.50 2.00
N LEU A 194 4.87 15.21 3.30
CA LEU A 194 4.18 16.04 4.30
C LEU A 194 4.78 17.45 4.37
N LEU A 195 6.10 17.56 4.33
CA LEU A 195 6.79 18.85 4.33
C LEU A 195 6.39 19.68 3.10
N ASP A 196 6.37 19.08 1.91
CA ASP A 196 5.96 19.74 0.67
C ASP A 196 4.52 20.27 0.79
N MET A 197 3.56 19.43 1.21
CA MET A 197 2.16 19.82 1.42
C MET A 197 2.00 20.97 2.43
N THR A 198 2.72 20.90 3.56
CA THR A 198 2.66 21.98 4.58
C THR A 198 3.38 23.25 4.15
N SER A 199 4.33 23.14 3.21
CA SER A 199 5.04 24.30 2.68
C SER A 199 4.15 25.13 1.76
N GLU A 200 3.28 24.48 0.99
CA GLU A 200 2.22 25.14 0.22
C GLU A 200 1.27 25.93 1.14
N GLU A 201 0.87 25.36 2.28
CA GLU A 201 0.06 26.09 3.29
C GLU A 201 0.81 27.33 3.85
N PHE A 202 2.14 27.28 3.99
CA PHE A 202 2.92 28.45 4.46
C PHE A 202 2.94 29.60 3.47
N TYR A 203 2.96 29.33 2.16
CA TYR A 203 2.92 30.38 1.14
C TYR A 203 1.60 31.15 1.17
N GLU A 204 0.51 30.50 1.58
CA GLU A 204 -0.81 31.10 1.71
C GLU A 204 -1.06 31.73 3.10
N ALA A 205 -0.22 31.41 4.09
CA ALA A 205 -0.36 31.92 5.45
C ALA A 205 0.04 33.40 5.56
N LYS A 206 -0.81 34.20 6.21
CA LYS A 206 -0.53 35.63 6.48
C LYS A 206 0.63 35.85 7.45
N GLU A 207 0.88 34.90 8.34
CA GLU A 207 1.93 34.96 9.34
C GLU A 207 2.44 33.55 9.67
N ILE A 208 3.76 33.41 9.79
CA ILE A 208 4.41 32.15 10.13
C ILE A 208 4.51 32.07 11.65
N THR A 209 3.82 31.11 12.27
CA THR A 209 3.85 30.92 13.72
C THR A 209 5.08 30.13 14.18
N ASP A 210 5.41 30.22 15.46
CA ASP A 210 6.48 29.40 16.05
C ASP A 210 6.16 27.90 16.00
N GLU A 211 4.89 27.52 16.09
CA GLU A 211 4.42 26.13 15.95
C GLU A 211 4.76 25.57 14.56
N MET A 212 4.44 26.32 13.51
CA MET A 212 4.78 25.98 12.13
C MET A 212 6.29 25.78 11.95
N ARG A 213 7.09 26.68 12.53
CA ARG A 213 8.56 26.60 12.47
C ARG A 213 9.10 25.38 13.19
N MET A 214 8.54 25.04 14.36
CA MET A 214 8.94 23.85 15.12
C MET A 214 8.59 22.57 14.38
N GLU A 215 7.40 22.49 13.78
CA GLU A 215 6.96 21.33 13.01
C GLU A 215 7.86 21.13 11.77
N THR A 216 8.17 22.19 11.02
CA THR A 216 9.10 22.12 9.88
C THR A 216 10.48 21.60 10.30
N LYS A 217 11.04 22.10 11.41
CA LYS A 217 12.32 21.60 11.95
C LYS A 217 12.24 20.11 12.31
N ARG A 218 11.13 19.67 12.89
CA ARG A 218 10.89 18.26 13.23
C ARG A 218 10.85 17.39 11.96
N LEU A 219 10.10 17.82 10.94
CA LEU A 219 10.01 17.09 9.67
C LEU A 219 11.37 16.99 8.98
N VAL A 220 12.10 18.10 8.84
CA VAL A 220 13.45 18.12 8.24
C VAL A 220 14.40 17.19 8.97
N LYS A 221 14.39 17.20 10.31
CA LYS A 221 15.20 16.29 11.12
C LYS A 221 14.82 14.83 10.86
N SER A 222 13.53 14.49 10.88
CA SER A 222 13.06 13.14 10.60
C SER A 222 13.45 12.66 9.19
N ILE A 223 13.36 13.53 8.17
CA ILE A 223 13.79 13.21 6.80
C ILE A 223 15.28 12.87 6.78
N PHE A 224 16.10 13.74 7.38
CA PHE A 224 17.55 13.57 7.42
C PHE A 224 17.95 12.28 8.16
N ASP A 225 17.41 12.06 9.36
CA ASP A 225 17.71 10.89 10.18
C ASP A 225 17.37 9.58 9.43
N ASN A 226 16.22 9.53 8.74
CA ASN A 226 15.82 8.36 7.97
C ASN A 226 16.65 8.15 6.70
N PHE A 227 17.03 9.21 5.97
CA PHE A 227 17.94 9.07 4.83
C PHE A 227 19.36 8.67 5.26
N GLN A 228 19.82 9.11 6.43
CA GLN A 228 21.06 8.61 7.00
C GLN A 228 20.98 7.12 7.30
N LEU A 229 19.88 6.64 7.91
CA LEU A 229 19.66 5.22 8.17
C LEU A 229 19.58 4.39 6.88
N TYR A 230 18.96 4.94 5.84
CA TYR A 230 18.94 4.33 4.50
C TYR A 230 20.34 4.22 3.86
N SER A 231 21.22 5.19 4.11
CA SER A 231 22.53 5.35 3.46
C SER A 231 23.71 4.76 4.24
N LYS A 232 23.54 4.38 5.51
CA LYS A 232 24.57 3.67 6.27
C LYS A 232 24.87 2.34 5.56
N HIS A 233 26.02 2.30 4.86
CA HIS A 233 26.67 1.16 4.18
C HIS A 233 26.39 0.93 2.68
N THR A 234 26.33 2.02 1.88
CA THR A 234 26.86 1.96 0.49
C THR A 234 28.38 1.86 0.47
#